data_AF-A0A5C4IQC9-F1
#
_entry.id   AF-A0A5C4IQC9-F1
#
_cell.length_a   1.000
_cell.length_b   1.000
_cell.length_c   1.000
_cell.angle_alpha   90.00
_cell.angle_beta   90.00
_cell.angle_gamma   90.00
#
_symmetry.space_group_name_H-M   'P 1'
#
loop_
_entity.id
_entity.type
_entity.pdbx_description
1 polymer ?
#
loop_
_entity_poly.entity_id
_entity_poly.type
_entity_poly.pdbx_seq_one_letter_code
_entity_poly.pdbx_strand_id
1 'polypeptide(L)'
;MTSAEAALVRSKQARNKVKRRGLLFIQLGIVFEVLREDFLANLGGRCVTAEELCAGAPTELPQEGILVITDFEVMTAPGRSSSHPLGVLRKVISEVMEVGVDVCLVSRAPRVAFPKVPGSSIIEDASVFHLPLLAAEECESFEGDQKPPGYLLPAVGIEKRDCAEVFHHSLRELGVGTLASLDHALYETETKSADMIKHLDVAQSEALRGAGLLRTNEDGDYVFAVPNRINEFREALAHALADVVLPQDDWREVADGLFTIERMIRRSLRNAAIERHQGRWRKQVANHGDLAEKLVKRANGDAYLTALSVAELRDPIEWMSLGELLEVVRSNNYAGLGITDSTWQRFAFEVLPIRNRLSHMRLIKDRDKATITAWVAWIKRLLS
;
A
#
# COMPACT_ATOMS: atom_id res chain seq x y z
N MET A 1 10.11 30.25 -20.09
CA MET A 1 11.24 29.38 -19.72
C MET A 1 10.93 28.04 -20.35
N THR A 2 11.84 27.47 -21.13
CA THR A 2 11.57 26.18 -21.80
C THR A 2 11.58 25.03 -20.80
N SER A 3 11.04 23.86 -21.17
CA SER A 3 11.13 22.64 -20.35
C SER A 3 12.60 22.24 -20.09
N ALA A 4 13.46 22.43 -21.09
CA ALA A 4 14.90 22.21 -20.99
C ALA A 4 15.58 23.16 -19.98
N GLU A 5 15.22 24.45 -19.98
CA GLU A 5 15.69 25.43 -18.99
C GLU A 5 15.22 25.04 -17.57
N ALA A 6 13.97 24.63 -17.45
CA ALA A 6 13.37 24.16 -16.20
C ALA A 6 14.08 22.90 -15.66
N ALA A 7 14.44 21.95 -16.53
CA ALA A 7 15.22 20.76 -16.20
C ALA A 7 16.66 21.11 -15.79
N LEU A 8 17.30 22.07 -16.46
CA LEU A 8 18.64 22.55 -16.10
C LEU A 8 18.69 23.20 -14.71
N VAL A 9 17.68 24.00 -14.36
CA VAL A 9 17.60 24.61 -13.02
C VAL A 9 17.45 23.54 -11.93
N ARG A 10 16.53 22.58 -12.14
CA ARG A 10 16.25 21.50 -11.17
C ARG A 10 17.44 20.54 -11.03
N SER A 11 18.11 20.19 -12.12
CA SER A 11 19.30 19.33 -12.10
C SER A 11 20.48 19.99 -11.37
N LYS A 12 20.69 21.31 -11.51
CA LYS A 12 21.68 22.06 -10.72
C LYS A 12 21.37 22.00 -9.21
N GLN A 13 20.11 22.13 -8.83
CA GLN A 13 19.70 22.01 -7.42
C GLN A 13 19.94 20.60 -6.88
N ALA A 14 19.57 19.56 -7.63
CA ALA A 14 19.82 18.17 -7.28
C ALA A 14 21.32 17.89 -7.16
N ARG A 15 22.14 18.36 -8.11
CA ARG A 15 23.61 18.25 -8.09
C ARG A 15 24.23 18.89 -6.86
N ASN A 16 23.76 20.08 -6.48
CA ASN A 16 24.23 20.75 -5.27
C ASN A 16 23.84 19.98 -4.00
N LYS A 17 22.68 19.30 -4.01
CA LYS A 17 22.21 18.52 -2.87
C LYS A 17 22.94 17.18 -2.74
N VAL A 18 23.20 16.47 -3.85
CA VAL A 18 23.95 15.21 -3.81
C VAL A 18 25.37 15.45 -3.31
N LYS A 19 26.07 16.48 -3.81
CA LYS A 19 27.41 16.87 -3.33
C LYS A 19 27.49 17.20 -1.84
N ARG A 20 26.37 17.61 -1.22
CA ARG A 20 26.30 17.93 0.22
C ARG A 20 25.94 16.72 1.07
N ARG A 21 25.29 15.71 0.50
CA ARG A 21 24.69 14.59 1.24
C ARG A 21 25.31 13.24 0.91
N GLY A 22 26.10 13.14 -0.16
CA GLY A 22 26.71 11.90 -0.65
C GLY A 22 25.71 10.95 -1.31
N LEU A 23 24.51 10.79 -0.75
CA LEU A 23 23.47 9.92 -1.26
C LEU A 23 22.12 10.65 -1.36
N LEU A 24 21.56 10.66 -2.57
CA LEU A 24 20.30 11.34 -2.88
C LEU A 24 19.29 10.38 -3.51
N PHE A 25 18.03 10.45 -3.10
CA PHE A 25 16.91 9.77 -3.74
C PHE A 25 16.01 10.81 -4.42
N ILE A 26 15.66 10.55 -5.68
CA ILE A 26 14.80 11.40 -6.50
C ILE A 26 13.67 10.57 -7.06
N GLN A 27 12.43 10.97 -6.74
CA GLN A 27 11.25 10.45 -7.42
C GLN A 27 11.00 11.27 -8.68
N LEU A 28 11.00 10.59 -9.82
CA LEU A 28 10.87 11.17 -11.15
C LEU A 28 9.93 10.29 -11.99
N GLY A 29 8.66 10.25 -11.56
CA GLY A 29 7.57 9.50 -12.16
C GLY A 29 6.98 10.14 -13.41
N ILE A 30 5.86 9.58 -13.88
CA ILE A 30 5.15 10.01 -15.10
C ILE A 30 4.83 11.52 -15.14
N VAL A 31 4.58 12.11 -13.96
CA VAL A 31 4.27 13.53 -13.79
C VAL A 31 5.45 14.45 -14.14
N PHE A 32 6.68 13.93 -14.12
CA PHE A 32 7.90 14.65 -14.46
C PHE A 32 8.58 14.08 -15.71
N GLU A 33 7.91 13.21 -16.46
CA GLU A 33 8.50 12.46 -17.57
C GLU A 33 9.12 13.37 -18.63
N VAL A 34 8.45 14.49 -18.94
CA VAL A 34 8.97 15.55 -19.81
C VAL A 34 10.36 16.05 -19.42
N LEU A 35 10.65 16.16 -18.13
CA LEU A 35 11.91 16.67 -17.65
C LEU A 35 12.96 15.56 -17.57
N ARG A 36 12.57 14.29 -17.68
CA ARG A 36 13.42 13.16 -17.26
C ARG A 36 14.71 13.10 -18.05
N GLU A 37 14.64 13.15 -19.37
CA GLU A 37 15.81 13.07 -20.25
C GLU A 37 16.78 14.24 -20.01
N ASP A 38 16.28 15.47 -20.14
CA ASP A 38 17.09 16.67 -19.92
C ASP A 38 17.62 16.77 -18.49
N PHE A 39 16.84 16.39 -17.49
CA PHE A 39 17.25 16.41 -16.09
C PHE A 39 18.42 15.45 -15.84
N LEU A 40 18.33 14.22 -16.37
CA LEU A 40 19.38 13.22 -16.24
C LEU A 40 20.65 13.62 -16.99
N ALA A 41 20.51 14.10 -18.23
CA ALA A 41 21.63 14.60 -19.03
C ALA A 41 22.36 15.77 -18.33
N ASN A 42 21.60 16.66 -17.69
CA ASN A 42 22.14 17.80 -16.96
C ASN A 42 22.55 17.48 -15.52
N LEU A 43 22.34 16.27 -14.99
CA LEU A 43 22.79 15.93 -13.64
C LEU A 43 24.32 15.83 -13.56
N GLY A 44 24.97 15.49 -14.70
CA GLY A 44 26.43 15.53 -14.88
C GLY A 44 27.17 14.36 -14.24
N GLY A 45 26.58 13.17 -14.28
CA GLY A 45 27.13 11.93 -13.74
C GLY A 45 27.03 10.78 -14.73
N ARG A 46 27.63 9.63 -14.40
CA ARG A 46 27.48 8.40 -15.19
C ARG A 46 26.14 7.75 -14.85
N CYS A 47 25.28 7.58 -15.83
CA CYS A 47 24.01 6.85 -15.66
C CYS A 47 24.22 5.35 -15.84
N VAL A 48 23.68 4.56 -14.93
CA VAL A 48 23.64 3.09 -14.96
C VAL A 48 22.28 2.65 -14.43
N THR A 49 21.69 1.60 -14.97
CA THR A 49 20.41 1.10 -14.43
C THR A 49 20.63 0.25 -13.18
N ALA A 50 19.62 0.17 -12.30
CA ALA A 50 19.70 -0.69 -11.12
C ALA A 50 19.90 -2.18 -11.47
N GLU A 51 19.37 -2.64 -12.61
CA GLU A 51 19.54 -4.03 -13.06
C GLU A 51 20.96 -4.33 -13.55
N GLU A 52 21.58 -3.41 -14.30
CA GLU A 52 22.98 -3.51 -14.73
C GLU A 52 23.94 -3.64 -13.55
N LEU A 53 23.70 -2.88 -12.47
CA LEU A 53 24.50 -2.99 -11.25
C LEU A 53 24.29 -4.34 -10.55
N CYS A 54 23.04 -4.83 -10.46
CA CYS A 54 22.75 -6.13 -9.85
C CYS A 54 23.35 -7.32 -10.63
N ALA A 55 23.49 -7.20 -11.95
CA ALA A 55 23.98 -8.27 -12.82
C ALA A 55 25.50 -8.54 -12.72
N GLY A 56 26.25 -7.75 -11.94
CA GLY A 56 27.69 -7.93 -11.76
C GLY A 56 28.57 -6.82 -12.33
N ALA A 57 28.06 -5.58 -12.29
CA ALA A 57 28.68 -4.30 -12.67
C ALA A 57 29.13 -4.13 -14.14
N PRO A 58 28.93 -2.93 -14.72
CA PRO A 58 29.72 -2.50 -15.88
C PRO A 58 31.19 -2.41 -15.47
N THR A 59 32.10 -2.83 -16.36
CA THR A 59 33.55 -3.01 -16.12
C THR A 59 34.30 -1.79 -15.56
N GLU A 60 33.68 -0.62 -15.50
CA GLU A 60 34.27 0.62 -14.99
C GLU A 60 33.20 1.43 -14.23
N LEU A 61 33.18 1.37 -12.90
CA LEU A 61 32.45 2.36 -12.11
C LEU A 61 33.27 3.67 -12.08
N PRO A 62 32.61 4.84 -11.99
CA PRO A 62 33.35 6.10 -11.91
C PRO A 62 34.19 6.13 -10.62
N GLN A 63 35.39 6.69 -10.68
CA GLN A 63 36.24 6.90 -9.51
C GLN A 63 36.05 8.29 -8.88
N GLU A 64 35.42 9.21 -9.60
CA GLU A 64 35.10 10.57 -9.14
C GLU A 64 33.77 11.03 -9.74
N GLY A 65 33.14 12.02 -9.12
CA GLY A 65 31.90 12.65 -9.62
C GLY A 65 30.63 12.00 -9.07
N ILE A 66 29.60 11.89 -9.91
CA ILE A 66 28.27 11.40 -9.53
C ILE A 66 27.96 10.11 -10.29
N LEU A 67 27.55 9.06 -9.59
CA LEU A 67 26.90 7.88 -10.15
C LEU A 67 25.38 8.05 -10.06
N VAL A 68 24.70 7.99 -11.21
CA VAL A 68 23.24 8.09 -11.31
C VAL A 68 22.67 6.70 -11.56
N ILE A 69 21.91 6.17 -10.61
CA ILE A 69 21.28 4.86 -10.71
C ILE A 69 19.82 5.05 -11.14
N THR A 70 19.50 4.72 -12.38
CA THR A 70 18.15 4.88 -12.95
C THR A 70 17.30 3.61 -12.81
N ASP A 71 16.00 3.78 -13.07
CA ASP A 71 15.00 2.71 -13.09
C ASP A 71 14.99 1.88 -11.81
N PHE A 72 15.26 2.56 -10.69
CA PHE A 72 15.42 1.92 -9.40
C PHE A 72 14.13 1.24 -8.91
N GLU A 73 12.96 1.63 -9.46
CA GLU A 73 11.65 1.01 -9.20
C GLU A 73 11.59 -0.47 -9.58
N VAL A 74 12.48 -0.98 -10.44
CA VAL A 74 12.57 -2.42 -10.74
C VAL A 74 12.86 -3.27 -9.50
N MET A 75 13.31 -2.65 -8.40
CA MET A 75 13.50 -3.27 -7.10
C MET A 75 12.20 -3.45 -6.29
N THR A 76 11.08 -2.86 -6.74
CA THR A 76 9.75 -3.00 -6.13
C THR A 76 8.95 -4.20 -6.67
N ALA A 77 9.45 -4.86 -7.73
CA ALA A 77 8.71 -5.90 -8.43
C ALA A 77 8.39 -7.11 -7.51
N PRO A 78 7.10 -7.49 -7.39
CA PRO A 78 6.68 -8.62 -6.55
C PRO A 78 7.26 -9.95 -7.06
N GLY A 79 7.58 -10.85 -6.14
CA GLY A 79 8.20 -12.15 -6.45
C GLY A 79 9.73 -12.16 -6.48
N ARG A 80 10.39 -10.99 -6.43
CA ARG A 80 11.81 -10.89 -6.03
C ARG A 80 11.88 -10.94 -4.50
N SER A 81 11.64 -12.13 -3.93
CA SER A 81 11.64 -12.35 -2.48
C SER A 81 12.86 -11.71 -1.83
N SER A 82 12.58 -10.70 -1.00
CA SER A 82 13.33 -10.19 0.15
C SER A 82 14.87 -10.37 0.12
N SER A 83 15.57 -9.23 0.11
CA SER A 83 16.98 -9.02 0.47
C SER A 83 18.09 -9.17 -0.58
N HIS A 84 17.96 -9.98 -1.63
CA HIS A 84 19.11 -10.20 -2.52
C HIS A 84 19.48 -8.98 -3.40
N PRO A 85 18.56 -8.35 -4.16
CA PRO A 85 18.94 -7.26 -5.07
C PRO A 85 19.31 -5.97 -4.35
N LEU A 86 18.49 -5.55 -3.37
CA LEU A 86 18.76 -4.35 -2.57
C LEU A 86 20.00 -4.50 -1.68
N GLY A 87 20.28 -5.72 -1.20
CA GLY A 87 21.51 -6.02 -0.46
C GLY A 87 22.76 -5.93 -1.33
N VAL A 88 22.70 -6.45 -2.57
CA VAL A 88 23.78 -6.31 -3.56
C VAL A 88 24.00 -4.84 -3.92
N LEU A 89 22.93 -4.11 -4.24
CA LEU A 89 23.02 -2.67 -4.55
C LEU A 89 23.59 -1.87 -3.39
N ARG A 90 23.16 -2.15 -2.15
CA ARG A 90 23.71 -1.48 -0.97
C ARG A 90 25.23 -1.66 -0.88
N LYS A 91 25.72 -2.89 -1.09
CA LYS A 91 27.16 -3.17 -1.07
C LYS A 91 27.88 -2.34 -2.14
N VAL A 92 27.42 -2.39 -3.39
CA VAL A 92 28.02 -1.65 -4.51
C VAL A 92 27.98 -0.14 -4.26
N ILE A 93 26.86 0.40 -3.80
CA ILE A 93 26.71 1.83 -3.48
C ILE A 93 27.67 2.24 -2.35
N SER A 94 27.84 1.39 -1.33
CA SER A 94 28.75 1.67 -0.21
C SER A 94 30.20 1.73 -0.70
N GLU A 95 30.63 0.76 -1.52
CA GLU A 95 31.98 0.73 -2.10
C GLU A 95 32.26 1.96 -2.99
N VAL A 96 31.26 2.39 -3.78
CA VAL A 96 31.34 3.60 -4.60
C VAL A 96 31.44 4.86 -3.73
N MET A 97 30.66 4.94 -2.66
CA MET A 97 30.71 6.09 -1.76
C MET A 97 32.01 6.15 -0.93
N GLU A 98 32.61 5.00 -0.60
CA GLU A 98 33.89 4.92 0.13
C GLU A 98 35.06 5.51 -0.68
N VAL A 99 35.01 5.44 -2.01
CA VAL A 99 36.00 6.08 -2.89
C VAL A 99 35.68 7.56 -3.19
N GLY A 100 34.67 8.14 -2.52
CA GLY A 100 34.33 9.56 -2.62
C GLY A 100 33.41 9.92 -3.77
N VAL A 101 32.72 8.95 -4.39
CA VAL A 101 31.74 9.20 -5.44
C VAL A 101 30.36 9.45 -4.83
N ASP A 102 29.72 10.53 -5.29
CA ASP A 102 28.36 10.88 -4.93
C ASP A 102 27.36 9.96 -5.67
N VAL A 103 26.30 9.51 -5.00
CA VAL A 103 25.31 8.59 -5.59
C VAL A 103 23.93 9.23 -5.62
N CYS A 104 23.28 9.17 -6.79
CA CYS A 104 21.91 9.63 -6.99
C CYS A 104 21.03 8.47 -7.46
N LEU A 105 20.07 8.07 -6.64
CA LEU A 105 19.04 7.08 -6.96
C LEU A 105 17.87 7.79 -7.62
N VAL A 106 17.49 7.37 -8.82
CA VAL A 106 16.36 7.93 -9.58
C VAL A 106 15.34 6.83 -9.79
N SER A 107 14.13 7.05 -9.29
CA SER A 107 13.03 6.09 -9.38
C SER A 107 11.73 6.75 -9.79
N ARG A 108 10.86 6.02 -10.49
CA ARG A 108 9.46 6.41 -10.64
C ARG A 108 8.66 6.16 -9.35
N ALA A 109 9.00 5.11 -8.61
CA ALA A 109 8.33 4.75 -7.37
C ALA A 109 8.83 5.59 -6.18
N PRO A 110 7.97 5.91 -5.19
CA PRO A 110 8.39 6.56 -3.96
C PRO A 110 9.09 5.57 -3.01
N ARG A 111 9.84 6.09 -2.03
CA ARG A 111 10.55 5.27 -1.02
C ARG A 111 9.66 4.24 -0.33
N VAL A 112 8.42 4.61 -0.04
CA VAL A 112 7.44 3.74 0.66
C VAL A 112 7.00 2.53 -0.16
N ALA A 113 7.21 2.54 -1.49
CA ALA A 113 6.88 1.41 -2.36
C ALA A 113 7.91 0.27 -2.29
N PHE A 114 9.09 0.55 -1.74
CA PHE A 114 10.16 -0.44 -1.66
C PHE A 114 9.97 -1.35 -0.43
N PRO A 115 10.30 -2.65 -0.56
CA PRO A 115 10.14 -3.59 0.54
C PRO A 115 11.04 -3.21 1.70
N LYS A 116 10.54 -3.37 2.93
CA LYS A 116 11.33 -3.17 4.14
C LYS A 116 12.37 -4.30 4.24
N VAL A 117 13.65 -3.95 4.13
CA VAL A 117 14.76 -4.90 4.28
C VAL A 117 15.23 -4.88 5.74
N PRO A 118 15.33 -6.03 6.43
CA PRO A 118 15.91 -6.08 7.77
C PRO A 118 17.34 -5.52 7.78
N GLY A 119 17.61 -4.59 8.71
CA GLY A 119 18.90 -3.90 8.81
C GLY A 119 18.80 -2.43 8.37
N SER A 120 19.90 -1.89 7.84
CA SER A 120 19.95 -0.52 7.29
C SER A 120 19.55 -0.56 5.81
N SER A 121 18.61 0.30 5.43
CA SER A 121 18.08 0.41 4.06
C SER A 121 18.73 1.60 3.37
N ILE A 122 19.35 1.36 2.20
CA ILE A 122 19.99 2.42 1.41
C ILE A 122 19.00 3.54 1.03
N ILE A 123 17.72 3.21 0.96
CA ILE A 123 16.63 4.13 0.62
C ILE A 123 16.29 5.04 1.81
N GLU A 124 16.39 4.52 3.03
CA GLU A 124 16.20 5.28 4.26
C GLU A 124 17.43 6.15 4.58
N ASP A 125 18.62 5.66 4.23
CA ASP A 125 19.88 6.41 4.37
C ASP A 125 19.97 7.58 3.37
N ALA A 126 19.27 7.50 2.24
CA ALA A 126 19.28 8.51 1.19
C ALA A 126 18.50 9.78 1.56
N SER A 127 19.11 10.95 1.33
CA SER A 127 18.38 12.21 1.41
C SER A 127 17.39 12.33 0.25
N VAL A 128 16.16 12.73 0.49
CA VAL A 128 15.17 12.92 -0.58
C VAL A 128 15.31 14.27 -1.24
N PHE A 129 15.16 14.34 -2.56
CA PHE A 129 14.94 15.57 -3.32
C PHE A 129 13.61 15.48 -4.08
N HIS A 130 12.67 16.33 -3.68
CA HIS A 130 11.40 16.51 -4.40
C HIS A 130 11.60 17.57 -5.48
N LEU A 131 11.30 17.21 -6.73
CA LEU A 131 11.31 18.19 -7.81
C LEU A 131 10.16 19.18 -7.61
N PRO A 132 10.41 20.50 -7.75
CA PRO A 132 9.34 21.48 -7.86
C PRO A 132 8.45 21.15 -9.07
N LEU A 133 7.14 21.26 -8.89
CA LEU A 133 6.15 21.18 -9.99
C LEU A 133 6.47 22.21 -11.08
N LEU A 134 5.97 21.97 -12.28
CA LEU A 134 6.11 22.90 -13.39
C LEU A 134 5.10 24.04 -13.24
N ALA A 135 5.61 25.27 -13.31
CA ALA A 135 4.80 26.46 -13.47
C ALA A 135 4.22 26.51 -14.89
N ALA A 136 3.10 27.20 -15.04
CA ALA A 136 2.39 27.24 -16.32
C ALA A 136 3.24 27.87 -17.45
N GLU A 137 4.18 28.74 -17.11
CA GLU A 137 5.11 29.43 -18.02
C GLU A 137 6.33 28.57 -18.42
N GLU A 138 6.52 27.43 -17.75
CA GLU A 138 7.54 26.43 -18.06
C GLU A 138 7.05 25.40 -19.10
N CYS A 139 5.75 25.42 -19.44
CA CYS A 139 5.12 24.50 -20.36
C CYS A 139 4.89 25.15 -21.74
N GLU A 140 5.49 24.59 -22.77
CA GLU A 140 5.51 25.12 -24.14
C GLU A 140 4.18 24.95 -24.92
N SER A 141 3.28 24.06 -24.48
CA SER A 141 2.16 23.54 -25.28
C SER A 141 0.77 23.75 -24.65
N PHE A 142 0.38 25.00 -24.41
CA PHE A 142 -1.04 25.36 -24.29
C PHE A 142 -1.48 26.10 -25.55
N GLU A 143 -1.92 25.36 -26.56
CA GLU A 143 -2.74 25.91 -27.64
C GLU A 143 -4.20 25.95 -27.17
N GLY A 144 -4.68 27.13 -26.75
CA GLY A 144 -6.05 27.34 -26.31
C GLY A 144 -6.14 28.37 -25.18
N ASP A 145 -6.93 29.42 -25.41
CA ASP A 145 -7.02 30.58 -24.54
C ASP A 145 -7.37 30.23 -23.08
N GLN A 146 -6.60 30.86 -22.18
CA GLN A 146 -6.73 30.94 -20.71
C GLN A 146 -6.14 29.79 -19.89
N LYS A 147 -4.87 29.95 -19.51
CA LYS A 147 -4.28 29.35 -18.30
C LYS A 147 -4.87 30.07 -17.08
N PRO A 148 -5.67 29.42 -16.20
CA PRO A 148 -6.14 30.08 -14.99
C PRO A 148 -4.94 30.44 -14.09
N PRO A 149 -4.91 31.62 -13.45
CA PRO A 149 -3.81 32.03 -12.58
C PRO A 149 -3.65 31.05 -11.40
N GLY A 150 -2.43 30.57 -11.17
CA GLY A 150 -2.10 29.63 -10.08
C GLY A 150 -2.21 28.14 -10.43
N TYR A 151 -2.43 27.78 -11.70
CA TYR A 151 -2.43 26.39 -12.15
C TYR A 151 -1.00 25.83 -12.19
N LEU A 152 -0.68 24.91 -11.28
CA LEU A 152 0.56 24.14 -11.32
C LEU A 152 0.24 22.80 -11.95
N LEU A 153 0.89 22.55 -13.08
CA LEU A 153 0.71 21.32 -13.82
C LEU A 153 1.60 20.23 -13.21
N PRO A 154 1.05 19.07 -12.79
CA PRO A 154 1.71 17.81 -13.14
C PRO A 154 1.77 17.72 -14.66
N ALA A 155 2.61 16.91 -15.31
CA ALA A 155 2.83 16.81 -16.78
C ALA A 155 1.64 16.90 -17.79
N VAL A 156 0.39 17.12 -17.37
CA VAL A 156 -0.86 17.45 -18.07
C VAL A 156 -0.79 18.72 -18.96
N GLY A 157 0.39 19.22 -19.30
CA GLY A 157 0.53 20.32 -20.27
C GLY A 157 1.67 20.17 -21.24
N ILE A 158 2.27 18.97 -21.38
CA ILE A 158 3.37 18.82 -22.33
C ILE A 158 2.96 18.19 -23.65
N GLU A 159 2.03 17.26 -23.70
CA GLU A 159 1.44 16.77 -24.95
C GLU A 159 0.07 16.21 -24.59
N LYS A 160 -0.96 16.36 -25.44
CA LYS A 160 -2.25 15.63 -25.60
C LYS A 160 -2.65 14.45 -24.67
N ARG A 161 -2.17 14.37 -23.44
CA ARG A 161 -2.33 13.26 -22.51
C ARG A 161 -3.48 13.57 -21.61
N ASP A 162 -4.34 12.59 -21.45
CA ASP A 162 -5.51 12.69 -20.60
C ASP A 162 -5.06 12.84 -19.13
N CYS A 163 -5.63 13.82 -18.43
CA CYS A 163 -5.37 14.03 -17.00
C CYS A 163 -5.67 12.77 -16.20
N ALA A 164 -6.73 12.03 -16.57
CA ALA A 164 -7.10 10.77 -15.95
C ALA A 164 -6.02 9.70 -16.14
N GLU A 165 -5.41 9.61 -17.33
CA GLU A 165 -4.33 8.69 -17.65
C GLU A 165 -3.06 9.02 -16.82
N VAL A 166 -2.72 10.31 -16.70
CA VAL A 166 -1.58 10.75 -15.86
C VAL A 166 -1.81 10.41 -14.39
N PHE A 167 -3.02 10.66 -13.85
CA PHE A 167 -3.34 10.25 -12.48
C PHE A 167 -3.25 8.75 -12.31
N HIS A 168 -3.80 7.97 -13.24
CA HIS A 168 -3.79 6.52 -13.16
C HIS A 168 -2.36 5.97 -13.14
N HIS A 169 -1.49 6.41 -14.06
CA HIS A 169 -0.08 6.01 -14.07
C HIS A 169 0.66 6.46 -12.81
N SER A 170 0.46 7.71 -12.37
CA SER A 170 1.10 8.23 -11.17
C SER A 170 0.70 7.44 -9.91
N LEU A 171 -0.57 7.05 -9.81
CA LEU A 171 -1.08 6.23 -8.72
C LEU A 171 -0.47 4.82 -8.74
N ARG A 172 -0.31 4.21 -9.93
CA ARG A 172 0.36 2.90 -10.07
C ARG A 172 1.82 2.93 -9.62
N GLU A 173 2.51 4.05 -9.78
CA GLU A 173 3.89 4.23 -9.33
C GLU A 173 4.02 4.27 -7.79
N LEU A 174 2.96 4.64 -7.06
CA LEU A 174 3.01 4.82 -5.59
C LEU A 174 3.21 3.52 -4.80
N GLY A 175 2.87 2.38 -5.40
CA GLY A 175 2.86 1.08 -4.73
C GLY A 175 1.56 0.80 -3.96
N VAL A 176 1.32 -0.49 -3.73
CA VAL A 176 0.02 -1.00 -3.25
C VAL A 176 -0.33 -0.52 -1.84
N GLY A 177 0.66 -0.35 -0.96
CA GLY A 177 0.43 0.16 0.40
C GLY A 177 -0.16 1.57 0.39
N THR A 178 0.41 2.48 -0.40
CA THR A 178 -0.13 3.84 -0.54
C THR A 178 -1.51 3.84 -1.20
N LEU A 179 -1.75 2.99 -2.20
CA LEU A 179 -3.09 2.82 -2.79
C LEU A 179 -4.14 2.38 -1.77
N ALA A 180 -3.82 1.42 -0.89
CA ALA A 180 -4.72 0.97 0.17
C ALA A 180 -5.05 2.09 1.17
N SER A 181 -4.07 2.92 1.52
CA SER A 181 -4.28 4.06 2.40
C SER A 181 -5.11 5.17 1.74
N LEU A 182 -4.91 5.39 0.44
CA LEU A 182 -5.75 6.31 -0.35
C LEU A 182 -7.19 5.81 -0.45
N ASP A 183 -7.42 4.51 -0.69
CA ASP A 183 -8.77 3.91 -0.70
C ASP A 183 -9.49 4.18 0.62
N HIS A 184 -8.80 3.93 1.74
CA HIS A 184 -9.34 4.19 3.06
C HIS A 184 -9.68 5.69 3.27
N ALA A 185 -8.73 6.58 2.98
CA ALA A 185 -8.87 8.01 3.19
C ALA A 185 -9.91 8.70 2.28
N LEU A 186 -10.25 8.09 1.14
CA LEU A 186 -11.20 8.66 0.18
C LEU A 186 -12.59 8.04 0.23
N TYR A 187 -12.70 6.75 0.53
CA TYR A 187 -13.98 6.03 0.43
C TYR A 187 -14.52 5.54 1.78
N GLU A 188 -13.67 5.39 2.79
CA GLU A 188 -14.10 4.83 4.08
C GLU A 188 -14.12 5.84 5.22
N THR A 189 -13.44 6.97 5.10
CA THR A 189 -13.56 8.07 6.08
C THR A 189 -14.75 8.96 5.70
N GLU A 190 -15.55 9.35 6.69
CA GLU A 190 -16.69 10.28 6.50
C GLU A 190 -16.26 11.73 6.22
N THR A 191 -14.99 11.95 5.89
CA THR A 191 -14.42 13.28 5.66
C THR A 191 -14.63 13.75 4.23
N LYS A 192 -14.73 15.07 4.05
CA LYS A 192 -14.71 15.68 2.72
C LYS A 192 -13.40 15.31 2.04
N SER A 193 -13.42 15.11 0.72
CA SER A 193 -12.23 14.69 -0.05
C SER A 193 -11.03 15.62 0.11
N ALA A 194 -11.27 16.91 0.41
CA ALA A 194 -10.21 17.87 0.70
C ALA A 194 -9.41 17.57 1.98
N ASP A 195 -10.01 16.85 2.94
CA ASP A 195 -9.40 16.49 4.22
C ASP A 195 -8.69 15.13 4.18
N MET A 196 -8.73 14.40 3.06
CA MET A 196 -8.13 13.05 2.96
C MET A 196 -6.65 13.02 3.36
N ILE A 197 -5.93 14.12 3.09
CA ILE A 197 -4.49 14.24 3.36
C ILE A 197 -4.21 14.12 4.87
N LYS A 198 -5.15 14.51 5.73
CA LYS A 198 -5.04 14.40 7.19
C LYS A 198 -5.08 12.96 7.69
N HIS A 199 -5.57 12.02 6.86
CA HIS A 199 -5.62 10.59 7.18
C HIS A 199 -4.41 9.83 6.65
N LEU A 200 -3.56 10.47 5.84
CA LEU A 200 -2.32 9.91 5.37
C LEU A 200 -1.22 10.14 6.38
N ASP A 201 -0.31 9.19 6.50
CA ASP A 201 0.90 9.42 7.28
C ASP A 201 1.90 10.32 6.53
N VAL A 202 2.99 10.67 7.20
CA VAL A 202 4.04 11.53 6.65
C VAL A 202 4.67 10.90 5.41
N ALA A 203 4.89 9.59 5.41
CA ALA A 203 5.59 8.91 4.34
C ALA A 203 4.72 8.78 3.07
N GLN A 204 3.42 8.54 3.24
CA GLN A 204 2.41 8.55 2.17
C GLN A 204 2.23 9.96 1.60
N SER A 205 2.22 10.99 2.44
CA SER A 205 2.16 12.38 2.01
C SER A 205 3.41 12.78 1.21
N GLU A 206 4.60 12.39 1.67
CA GLU A 206 5.86 12.58 0.94
C GLU A 206 5.86 11.83 -0.41
N ALA A 207 5.30 10.62 -0.46
CA ALA A 207 5.18 9.83 -1.69
C ALA A 207 4.29 10.52 -2.73
N LEU A 208 3.13 11.03 -2.31
CA LEU A 208 2.25 11.80 -3.20
C LEU A 208 2.88 13.13 -3.64
N ARG A 209 3.62 13.80 -2.75
CA ARG A 209 4.38 15.00 -3.11
C ARG A 209 5.46 14.70 -4.14
N GLY A 210 6.23 13.62 -3.95
CA GLY A 210 7.25 13.17 -4.89
C GLY A 210 6.67 12.69 -6.22
N ALA A 211 5.44 12.17 -6.23
CA ALA A 211 4.69 11.86 -7.44
C ALA A 211 4.09 13.09 -8.13
N GLY A 212 4.22 14.29 -7.52
CA GLY A 212 3.67 15.53 -8.03
C GLY A 212 2.14 15.66 -7.91
N LEU A 213 1.52 14.82 -7.07
CA LEU A 213 0.08 14.85 -6.78
C LEU A 213 -0.26 15.84 -5.65
N LEU A 214 0.71 16.09 -4.75
CA LEU A 214 0.61 17.09 -3.69
C LEU A 214 1.69 18.17 -3.85
N ARG A 215 1.38 19.35 -3.32
CA ARG A 215 2.31 20.47 -3.14
C ARG A 215 2.20 21.02 -1.73
N THR A 216 3.19 21.82 -1.34
CA THR A 216 3.16 22.58 -0.09
C THR A 216 2.58 23.98 -0.37
N ASN A 217 1.63 24.45 0.45
CA ASN A 217 1.14 25.83 0.39
C ASN A 217 2.07 26.79 1.14
N GLU A 218 1.71 28.07 1.25
CA GLU A 218 2.50 29.08 1.96
C GLU A 218 2.60 28.79 3.46
N ASP A 219 1.59 28.15 4.04
CA ASP A 219 1.51 27.77 5.47
C ASP A 219 2.33 26.51 5.81
N GLY A 220 2.90 25.83 4.80
CA GLY A 220 3.64 24.58 5.00
C GLY A 220 2.79 23.31 4.95
N ASP A 221 1.47 23.43 4.74
CA ASP A 221 0.54 22.32 4.63
C ASP A 221 0.54 21.68 3.24
N TYR A 222 0.21 20.39 3.21
CA TYR A 222 0.01 19.66 1.96
C TYR A 222 -1.36 19.95 1.36
N VAL A 223 -1.37 20.32 0.09
CA VAL A 223 -2.58 20.53 -0.72
C VAL A 223 -2.44 19.82 -2.06
N PHE A 224 -3.57 19.46 -2.66
CA PHE A 224 -3.58 18.88 -4.01
C PHE A 224 -2.90 19.80 -5.02
N ALA A 225 -2.05 19.21 -5.85
CA ALA A 225 -1.35 19.92 -6.91
C ALA A 225 -2.32 20.47 -7.96
N VAL A 226 -3.36 19.70 -8.30
CA VAL A 226 -4.40 20.08 -9.27
C VAL A 226 -5.72 20.33 -8.54
N PRO A 227 -6.05 21.59 -8.20
CA PRO A 227 -7.31 21.90 -7.55
C PRO A 227 -8.49 21.56 -8.47
N ASN A 228 -9.64 21.23 -7.86
CA ASN A 228 -10.92 20.95 -8.54
C ASN A 228 -10.95 19.70 -9.44
N ARG A 229 -9.94 18.82 -9.40
CA ARG A 229 -9.89 17.56 -10.17
C ARG A 229 -9.99 16.29 -9.30
N ILE A 230 -10.54 16.41 -8.11
CA ILE A 230 -10.63 15.30 -7.14
C ILE A 230 -11.49 14.13 -7.64
N ASN A 231 -12.47 14.39 -8.50
CA ASN A 231 -13.31 13.33 -9.08
C ASN A 231 -12.53 12.50 -10.11
N GLU A 232 -11.77 13.15 -11.00
CA GLU A 232 -10.86 12.48 -11.95
C GLU A 232 -9.81 11.66 -11.20
N PHE A 233 -9.26 12.21 -10.11
CA PHE A 233 -8.34 11.49 -9.24
C PHE A 233 -8.98 10.26 -8.59
N ARG A 234 -10.23 10.36 -8.11
CA ARG A 234 -10.98 9.23 -7.54
C ARG A 234 -11.23 8.13 -8.56
N GLU A 235 -11.64 8.49 -9.77
CA GLU A 235 -11.85 7.52 -10.85
C GLU A 235 -10.54 6.83 -11.23
N ALA A 236 -9.46 7.59 -11.37
CA ALA A 236 -8.12 7.05 -11.63
C ALA A 236 -7.64 6.12 -10.51
N LEU A 237 -7.94 6.42 -9.24
CA LEU A 237 -7.67 5.55 -8.10
C LEU A 237 -8.48 4.26 -8.15
N ALA A 238 -9.78 4.32 -8.48
CA ALA A 238 -10.60 3.12 -8.65
C ALA A 238 -10.02 2.20 -9.73
N HIS A 239 -9.56 2.77 -10.86
CA HIS A 239 -8.88 2.01 -11.90
C HIS A 239 -7.53 1.45 -11.44
N ALA A 240 -6.70 2.25 -10.74
CA ALA A 240 -5.41 1.79 -10.23
C ALA A 240 -5.57 0.66 -9.19
N LEU A 241 -6.61 0.70 -8.36
CA LEU A 241 -6.96 -0.37 -7.43
C LEU A 241 -7.40 -1.65 -8.15
N ALA A 242 -8.20 -1.52 -9.22
CA ALA A 242 -8.66 -2.65 -10.02
C ALA A 242 -7.52 -3.36 -10.78
N ASP A 243 -6.45 -2.63 -11.13
CA ASP A 243 -5.25 -3.18 -11.77
C ASP A 243 -4.37 -4.00 -10.81
N VAL A 244 -4.58 -3.93 -9.50
CA VAL A 244 -3.82 -4.71 -8.52
C VAL A 244 -4.31 -6.14 -8.51
N VAL A 245 -3.60 -7.00 -9.25
CA VAL A 245 -3.92 -8.44 -9.35
C VAL A 245 -3.10 -9.33 -8.41
N LEU A 246 -2.03 -8.81 -7.83
CA LEU A 246 -1.14 -9.55 -6.93
C LEU A 246 -1.44 -9.22 -5.46
N PRO A 247 -1.37 -10.22 -4.56
CA PRO A 247 -1.57 -9.98 -3.13
C PRO A 247 -0.44 -9.11 -2.56
N GLN A 248 -0.78 -8.27 -1.57
CA GLN A 248 0.20 -7.53 -0.78
C GLN A 248 1.10 -8.50 0.01
N ASP A 249 2.34 -8.09 0.30
CA ASP A 249 3.32 -8.91 1.02
C ASP A 249 2.77 -9.46 2.36
N ASP A 250 2.04 -8.62 3.09
CA ASP A 250 1.47 -8.97 4.39
C ASP A 250 0.16 -9.78 4.28
N TRP A 251 -0.39 -9.96 3.08
CA TRP A 251 -1.70 -10.61 2.86
C TRP A 251 -1.72 -12.03 3.43
N ARG A 252 -0.65 -12.80 3.20
CA ARG A 252 -0.53 -14.18 3.67
C ARG A 252 -0.59 -14.26 5.19
N GLU A 253 0.16 -13.42 5.89
CA GLU A 253 0.20 -13.43 7.35
C GLU A 253 -1.16 -13.04 7.96
N VAL A 254 -1.85 -12.06 7.35
CA VAL A 254 -3.20 -11.67 7.77
C VAL A 254 -4.19 -12.83 7.56
N ALA A 255 -4.15 -13.48 6.39
CA ALA A 255 -5.00 -14.62 6.08
C ALA A 255 -4.75 -15.82 7.01
N ASP A 256 -3.49 -16.18 7.24
CA ASP A 256 -3.08 -17.26 8.15
C ASP A 256 -3.50 -16.96 9.60
N GLY A 257 -3.37 -15.70 10.02
CA GLY A 257 -3.79 -15.24 11.34
C GLY A 257 -5.31 -15.31 11.54
N LEU A 258 -6.09 -14.85 10.56
CA LEU A 258 -7.54 -14.98 10.58
C LEU A 258 -7.99 -16.44 10.58
N PHE A 259 -7.39 -17.28 9.75
CA PHE A 259 -7.65 -18.71 9.74
C PHE A 259 -7.42 -19.33 11.12
N THR A 260 -6.30 -18.98 11.75
CA THR A 260 -5.97 -19.44 13.10
C THR A 260 -7.03 -19.01 14.13
N ILE A 261 -7.38 -17.72 14.14
CA ILE A 261 -8.38 -17.16 15.04
C ILE A 261 -9.72 -17.89 14.86
N GLU A 262 -10.23 -17.98 13.63
CA GLU A 262 -11.52 -18.61 13.35
C GLU A 262 -11.52 -20.09 13.77
N ARG A 263 -10.46 -20.84 13.45
CA ARG A 263 -10.36 -22.26 13.82
C ARG A 263 -10.33 -22.46 15.34
N MET A 264 -9.66 -21.57 16.08
CA MET A 264 -9.64 -21.63 17.54
C MET A 264 -11.01 -21.34 18.15
N ILE A 265 -11.69 -20.28 17.70
CA ILE A 265 -13.04 -19.95 18.20
C ILE A 265 -14.02 -21.09 17.88
N ARG A 266 -14.01 -21.61 16.64
CA ARG A 266 -14.87 -22.74 16.24
C ARG A 266 -14.60 -23.99 17.07
N ARG A 267 -13.32 -24.32 17.31
CA ARG A 267 -12.92 -25.46 18.14
C ARG A 267 -13.43 -25.31 19.58
N SER A 268 -13.21 -24.14 20.18
CA SER A 268 -13.61 -23.89 21.57
C SER A 268 -15.14 -23.87 21.73
N LEU A 269 -15.86 -23.27 20.78
CA LEU A 269 -17.32 -23.34 20.75
C LEU A 269 -17.82 -24.77 20.60
N ARG A 270 -17.21 -25.56 19.69
CA ARG A 270 -17.57 -26.97 19.50
C ARG A 270 -17.41 -27.76 20.79
N ASN A 271 -16.28 -27.60 21.47
CA ASN A 271 -16.01 -28.29 22.73
C ASN A 271 -17.04 -27.90 23.80
N ALA A 272 -17.30 -26.61 23.98
CA ALA A 272 -18.30 -26.11 24.92
C ALA A 272 -19.72 -26.62 24.59
N ALA A 273 -20.08 -26.68 23.31
CA ALA A 273 -21.38 -27.20 22.86
C ALA A 273 -21.52 -28.71 23.11
N ILE A 274 -20.48 -29.51 22.85
CA ILE A 274 -20.46 -30.94 23.12
C ILE A 274 -20.57 -31.20 24.63
N GLU A 275 -19.78 -30.48 25.43
CA GLU A 275 -19.80 -30.62 26.89
C GLU A 275 -21.19 -30.29 27.47
N ARG A 276 -21.79 -29.19 27.01
CA ARG A 276 -23.07 -28.70 27.55
C ARG A 276 -24.30 -29.47 27.03
N HIS A 277 -24.29 -29.89 25.77
CA HIS A 277 -25.49 -30.41 25.08
C HIS A 277 -25.34 -31.84 24.55
N GLN A 278 -24.15 -32.45 24.68
CA GLN A 278 -23.86 -33.84 24.30
C GLN A 278 -24.37 -34.15 22.89
N GLY A 279 -25.03 -35.29 22.65
CA GLY A 279 -25.53 -35.68 21.32
C GLY A 279 -26.47 -34.68 20.62
N ARG A 280 -27.01 -33.68 21.36
CA ARG A 280 -27.87 -32.62 20.80
C ARG A 280 -27.13 -31.34 20.43
N TRP A 281 -25.80 -31.27 20.61
CA TRP A 281 -25.00 -30.06 20.43
C TRP A 281 -25.20 -29.39 19.06
N ARG A 282 -25.31 -30.17 17.98
CA ARG A 282 -25.51 -29.64 16.62
C ARG A 282 -26.80 -28.82 16.49
N LYS A 283 -27.89 -29.31 17.08
CA LYS A 283 -29.18 -28.60 17.06
C LYS A 283 -29.14 -27.38 17.98
N GLN A 284 -28.48 -27.50 19.14
CA GLN A 284 -28.44 -26.43 20.14
C GLN A 284 -27.54 -25.26 19.73
N VAL A 285 -26.39 -25.52 19.12
CA VAL A 285 -25.48 -24.46 18.64
C VAL A 285 -26.07 -23.66 17.48
N ALA A 286 -27.01 -24.24 16.73
CA ALA A 286 -27.73 -23.57 15.64
C ALA A 286 -29.08 -22.97 16.07
N ASN A 287 -29.45 -23.07 17.36
CA ASN A 287 -30.74 -22.61 17.88
C ASN A 287 -30.76 -21.09 18.13
N HIS A 288 -30.51 -20.32 17.08
CA HIS A 288 -30.43 -18.86 17.09
C HIS A 288 -31.16 -18.28 15.88
N GLY A 289 -32.44 -17.90 16.06
CA GLY A 289 -33.25 -17.34 14.97
C GLY A 289 -33.36 -18.30 13.77
N ASP A 290 -33.01 -17.80 12.59
CA ASP A 290 -33.01 -18.52 11.31
C ASP A 290 -31.66 -19.20 10.97
N LEU A 291 -30.71 -19.23 11.93
CA LEU A 291 -29.35 -19.73 11.70
C LEU A 291 -29.34 -21.18 11.19
N ALA A 292 -30.16 -22.07 11.77
CA ALA A 292 -30.20 -23.46 11.35
C ALA A 292 -30.56 -23.62 9.85
N GLU A 293 -31.51 -22.84 9.35
CA GLU A 293 -31.91 -22.84 7.93
C GLU A 293 -30.77 -22.29 7.05
N LYS A 294 -30.16 -21.18 7.46
CA LYS A 294 -29.01 -20.59 6.75
C LYS A 294 -27.84 -21.56 6.62
N LEU A 295 -27.51 -22.29 7.69
CA LEU A 295 -26.39 -23.24 7.69
C LEU A 295 -26.65 -24.43 6.76
N VAL A 296 -27.86 -25.01 6.81
CA VAL A 296 -28.25 -26.10 5.89
C VAL A 296 -28.24 -25.61 4.45
N LYS A 297 -28.80 -24.43 4.17
CA LYS A 297 -28.80 -23.85 2.82
C LYS A 297 -27.39 -23.64 2.27
N ARG A 298 -26.45 -23.15 3.08
CA ARG A 298 -25.04 -23.00 2.68
C ARG A 298 -24.37 -24.36 2.46
N ALA A 299 -24.58 -25.30 3.37
CA ALA A 299 -24.02 -26.64 3.27
C ALA A 299 -24.50 -27.38 2.02
N ASN A 300 -25.78 -27.26 1.69
CA ASN A 300 -26.39 -27.85 0.50
C ASN A 300 -25.90 -27.19 -0.80
N GLY A 301 -25.51 -25.92 -0.76
CA GLY A 301 -24.94 -25.21 -1.90
C GLY A 301 -23.50 -25.60 -2.24
N ASP A 302 -22.83 -26.39 -1.38
CA ASP A 302 -21.40 -26.70 -1.51
C ASP A 302 -21.11 -28.21 -1.37
N ALA A 303 -21.28 -28.79 -0.18
CA ALA A 303 -20.76 -30.14 0.12
C ALA A 303 -21.80 -31.18 0.58
N TYR A 304 -22.97 -30.77 1.08
CA TYR A 304 -23.96 -31.65 1.69
C TYR A 304 -25.31 -31.59 0.97
N LEU A 305 -25.35 -31.93 -0.33
CA LEU A 305 -26.51 -31.75 -1.22
C LEU A 305 -27.87 -32.27 -0.67
N THR A 306 -27.85 -33.32 0.17
CA THR A 306 -29.05 -33.99 0.67
C THR A 306 -29.38 -33.69 2.13
N ALA A 307 -28.63 -32.82 2.82
CA ALA A 307 -28.89 -32.55 4.23
C ALA A 307 -30.22 -31.79 4.40
N LEU A 308 -31.12 -32.35 5.20
CA LEU A 308 -32.42 -31.77 5.52
C LEU A 308 -32.40 -30.96 6.82
N SER A 309 -31.37 -31.18 7.66
CA SER A 309 -31.24 -30.51 8.95
C SER A 309 -29.80 -30.38 9.41
N VAL A 310 -29.54 -29.45 10.33
CA VAL A 310 -28.21 -29.26 10.97
C VAL A 310 -27.70 -30.51 11.71
N ALA A 311 -28.57 -31.46 12.03
CA ALA A 311 -28.19 -32.70 12.69
C ALA A 311 -27.46 -33.68 11.75
N GLU A 312 -27.71 -33.56 10.44
CA GLU A 312 -27.08 -34.37 9.39
C GLU A 312 -25.73 -33.81 8.95
N LEU A 313 -25.41 -32.56 9.31
CA LEU A 313 -24.12 -31.94 9.04
C LEU A 313 -23.04 -32.53 9.96
N ARG A 314 -21.85 -32.80 9.41
CA ARG A 314 -20.68 -33.25 10.20
C ARG A 314 -20.39 -32.29 11.35
N ASP A 315 -20.29 -31.00 11.04
CA ASP A 315 -20.23 -29.91 12.00
C ASP A 315 -20.98 -28.68 11.46
N PRO A 316 -22.12 -28.27 12.05
CA PRO A 316 -22.80 -27.03 11.67
C PRO A 316 -21.99 -25.77 11.95
N ILE A 317 -21.05 -25.78 12.90
CA ILE A 317 -20.22 -24.63 13.23
C ILE A 317 -19.31 -24.27 12.05
N GLU A 318 -18.88 -25.20 11.20
CA GLU A 318 -18.03 -24.92 10.03
C GLU A 318 -18.71 -24.00 9.00
N TRP A 319 -20.04 -23.96 8.97
CA TRP A 319 -20.83 -23.18 8.02
C TRP A 319 -21.22 -21.78 8.51
N MET A 320 -20.87 -21.45 9.76
CA MET A 320 -21.11 -20.12 10.33
C MET A 320 -20.10 -19.12 9.77
N SER A 321 -20.55 -17.91 9.46
CA SER A 321 -19.67 -16.76 9.29
C SER A 321 -19.03 -16.35 10.63
N LEU A 322 -17.95 -15.57 10.60
CA LEU A 322 -17.35 -15.06 11.84
C LEU A 322 -18.34 -14.20 12.65
N GLY A 323 -19.21 -13.42 11.99
CA GLY A 323 -20.26 -12.66 12.67
C GLY A 323 -21.23 -13.55 13.45
N GLU A 324 -21.80 -14.55 12.78
CA GLU A 324 -22.72 -15.52 13.42
C GLU A 324 -22.02 -16.33 14.52
N LEU A 325 -20.75 -16.69 14.31
CA LEU A 325 -19.94 -17.41 15.31
C LEU A 325 -19.81 -16.57 16.60
N LEU A 326 -19.55 -15.27 16.47
CA LEU A 326 -19.45 -14.37 17.62
C LEU A 326 -20.80 -14.16 18.31
N GLU A 327 -21.90 -14.07 17.57
CA GLU A 327 -23.26 -14.01 18.15
C GLU A 327 -23.57 -15.23 19.00
N VAL A 328 -23.26 -16.44 18.49
CA VAL A 328 -23.47 -17.69 19.22
C VAL A 328 -22.56 -17.73 20.46
N VAL A 329 -21.27 -17.42 20.31
CA VAL A 329 -20.29 -17.40 21.43
C VAL A 329 -20.72 -16.46 22.55
N ARG A 330 -21.23 -15.27 22.21
CA ARG A 330 -21.66 -14.24 23.16
C ARG A 330 -23.02 -14.54 23.80
N SER A 331 -23.76 -15.52 23.31
CA SER A 331 -25.05 -15.88 23.88
C SER A 331 -24.91 -16.46 25.29
N ASN A 332 -26.01 -16.39 26.06
CA ASN A 332 -26.09 -16.95 27.42
C ASN A 332 -25.79 -18.45 27.49
N ASN A 333 -25.89 -19.17 26.37
CA ASN A 333 -25.59 -20.61 26.30
C ASN A 333 -24.09 -20.90 26.42
N TYR A 334 -23.24 -19.96 25.99
CA TYR A 334 -21.79 -20.14 25.92
C TYR A 334 -21.01 -19.12 26.74
N ALA A 335 -21.68 -18.10 27.29
CA ALA A 335 -21.13 -17.13 28.24
C ALA A 335 -19.78 -16.53 27.76
N GLY A 336 -19.68 -16.25 26.46
CA GLY A 336 -18.48 -15.69 25.86
C GLY A 336 -17.26 -16.62 25.89
N LEU A 337 -17.41 -17.93 26.15
CA LEU A 337 -16.31 -18.88 26.34
C LEU A 337 -15.32 -18.43 27.43
N GLY A 338 -15.82 -17.79 28.49
CA GLY A 338 -14.99 -17.26 29.58
C GLY A 338 -14.34 -15.90 29.29
N ILE A 339 -14.62 -15.30 28.13
CA ILE A 339 -14.18 -13.96 27.75
C ILE A 339 -15.31 -12.95 27.93
N THR A 340 -14.98 -11.74 28.39
CA THR A 340 -15.96 -10.67 28.61
C THR A 340 -16.58 -10.16 27.31
N ASP A 341 -17.85 -9.76 27.38
CA ASP A 341 -18.58 -9.23 26.22
C ASP A 341 -17.89 -8.01 25.60
N SER A 342 -17.38 -7.09 26.42
CA SER A 342 -16.63 -5.91 25.96
C SER A 342 -15.41 -6.28 25.12
N THR A 343 -14.75 -7.39 25.46
CA THR A 343 -13.59 -7.84 24.70
C THR A 343 -14.00 -8.45 23.36
N TRP A 344 -15.10 -9.21 23.32
CA TRP A 344 -15.65 -9.71 22.06
C TRP A 344 -16.17 -8.59 21.16
N GLN A 345 -16.75 -7.53 21.73
CA GLN A 345 -17.16 -6.35 20.97
C GLN A 345 -15.94 -5.65 20.35
N ARG A 346 -14.86 -5.48 21.13
CA ARG A 346 -13.60 -4.93 20.61
C ARG A 346 -13.00 -5.81 19.51
N PHE A 347 -12.97 -7.13 19.72
CA PHE A 347 -12.54 -8.09 18.70
C PHE A 347 -13.37 -7.94 17.41
N ALA A 348 -14.70 -7.89 17.53
CA ALA A 348 -15.58 -7.74 16.37
C ALA A 348 -15.30 -6.44 15.62
N PHE A 349 -15.14 -5.33 16.35
CA PHE A 349 -14.85 -4.01 15.78
C PHE A 349 -13.51 -3.98 15.02
N GLU A 350 -12.46 -4.59 15.57
CA GLU A 350 -11.12 -4.57 14.97
C GLU A 350 -10.95 -5.63 13.87
N VAL A 351 -11.50 -6.83 14.02
CA VAL A 351 -11.20 -8.00 13.17
C VAL A 351 -12.22 -8.22 12.04
N LEU A 352 -13.51 -7.97 12.26
CA LEU A 352 -14.52 -8.19 11.20
C LEU A 352 -14.27 -7.33 9.95
N PRO A 353 -13.90 -6.04 10.05
CA PRO A 353 -13.60 -5.25 8.86
C PRO A 353 -12.43 -5.83 8.05
N ILE A 354 -11.39 -6.35 8.71
CA ILE A 354 -10.23 -6.98 8.07
C ILE A 354 -10.67 -8.25 7.33
N ARG A 355 -11.43 -9.12 8.02
CA ARG A 355 -11.98 -10.35 7.44
C ARG A 355 -12.87 -10.04 6.24
N ASN A 356 -13.72 -9.02 6.32
CA ASN A 356 -14.61 -8.63 5.24
C ASN A 356 -13.84 -8.12 4.02
N ARG A 357 -12.81 -7.29 4.21
CA ARG A 357 -11.92 -6.87 3.11
C ARG A 357 -11.32 -8.08 2.39
N LEU A 358 -10.77 -9.03 3.14
CA LEU A 358 -10.21 -10.26 2.56
C LEU A 358 -11.25 -11.11 1.82
N SER A 359 -12.47 -11.25 2.36
CA SER A 359 -13.53 -11.99 1.67
C SER A 359 -13.99 -11.35 0.35
N HIS A 360 -13.73 -10.05 0.18
CA HIS A 360 -14.02 -9.30 -1.05
C HIS A 360 -12.77 -9.06 -1.91
N MET A 361 -11.63 -9.69 -1.60
CA MET A 361 -10.36 -9.49 -2.27
C MET A 361 -9.91 -8.01 -2.32
N ARG A 362 -10.32 -7.21 -1.33
CA ARG A 362 -9.87 -5.83 -1.17
C ARG A 362 -8.49 -5.79 -0.54
N LEU A 363 -7.75 -4.72 -0.81
CA LEU A 363 -6.45 -4.46 -0.20
C LEU A 363 -6.57 -4.35 1.33
N ILE A 364 -5.57 -4.90 2.03
CA ILE A 364 -5.40 -4.76 3.47
C ILE A 364 -4.71 -3.44 3.79
N LYS A 365 -5.00 -2.91 4.99
CA LYS A 365 -4.40 -1.66 5.49
C LYS A 365 -3.09 -1.95 6.23
N ASP A 366 -2.22 -0.94 6.32
CA ASP A 366 -0.91 -1.03 6.99
C ASP A 366 -0.97 -1.58 8.43
N ARG A 367 -2.07 -1.33 9.16
CA ARG A 367 -2.25 -1.78 10.56
C ARG A 367 -2.94 -3.14 10.71
N ASP A 368 -3.43 -3.73 9.63
CA ASP A 368 -4.23 -4.96 9.70
C ASP A 368 -3.38 -6.13 10.20
N LYS A 369 -2.14 -6.28 9.70
CA LYS A 369 -1.19 -7.32 10.15
C LYS A 369 -0.90 -7.25 11.64
N ALA A 370 -0.59 -6.06 12.15
CA ALA A 370 -0.32 -5.87 13.58
C ALA A 370 -1.56 -6.21 14.43
N THR A 371 -2.75 -5.80 13.98
CA THR A 371 -4.03 -6.07 14.64
C THR A 371 -4.30 -7.58 14.71
N ILE A 372 -4.20 -8.29 13.58
CA ILE A 372 -4.41 -9.75 13.53
C ILE A 372 -3.36 -10.48 14.37
N THR A 373 -2.09 -10.09 14.30
CA THR A 373 -1.02 -10.73 15.09
C THR A 373 -1.28 -10.61 16.60
N ALA A 374 -1.71 -9.42 17.06
CA ALA A 374 -2.08 -9.21 18.46
C ALA A 374 -3.26 -10.10 18.88
N TRP A 375 -4.31 -10.19 18.05
CA TRP A 375 -5.46 -11.05 18.34
C TRP A 375 -5.14 -12.54 18.27
N VAL A 376 -4.26 -12.99 17.37
CA VAL A 376 -3.79 -14.38 17.34
C VAL A 376 -3.12 -14.74 18.66
N ALA A 377 -2.18 -13.91 19.13
CA ALA A 377 -1.48 -14.16 20.39
C ALA A 377 -2.45 -14.18 21.58
N TRP A 378 -3.41 -13.28 21.58
CA TRP A 378 -4.40 -13.15 22.65
C TRP A 378 -5.40 -14.33 22.68
N ILE A 379 -5.98 -14.69 21.52
CA ILE A 379 -6.88 -15.84 21.37
C ILE A 379 -6.15 -17.14 21.72
N LYS A 380 -4.88 -17.30 21.29
CA LYS A 380 -4.05 -18.44 21.69
C LYS A 380 -3.93 -18.57 23.19
N ARG A 381 -3.75 -17.47 23.93
CA ARG A 381 -3.62 -17.50 25.39
C ARG A 381 -4.90 -17.89 26.11
N LEU A 382 -6.07 -17.56 25.56
CA LEU A 382 -7.34 -17.71 26.25
C LEU A 382 -8.15 -18.94 25.84
N LEU A 383 -7.91 -19.45 24.62
CA LEU A 383 -8.64 -20.57 24.03
C LEU A 383 -7.75 -21.80 23.76
N SER A 384 -6.48 -21.77 24.19
CA SER A 384 -5.64 -22.97 24.37
C SER A 384 -6.08 -23.74 25.59
#